data_AF-A0A6N9H8X3-F1
#
_entry.id   AF-A0A6N9H8X3-F1
#
_cell.length_a   1.000
_cell.length_b   1.000
_cell.length_c   1.000
_cell.angle_alpha   90.00
_cell.angle_beta   90.00
_cell.angle_gamma   90.00
#
_symmetry.space_group_name_H-M   'P 1'
#
loop_
_entity.id
_entity.type
_entity.pdbx_description
1 polymer ?
#
loop_
_entity_poly.entity_id
_entity_poly.type
_entity_poly.pdbx_seq_one_letter_code
_entity_poly.pdbx_strand_id
1 'polypeptide(L)'
;MTGNNKFSKFAQTPASQSKPKIVPATRAAPTDEPATPLNTRVPKTLHRELKKRALEEDRTLREVVIEALMQYLNVDPNGGQGAEGDEEAP
;
A
#
# COMPACT_ATOMS: atom_id res chain seq x y z
N MET A 1 -35.82 33.41 42.92
CA MET A 1 -35.01 32.41 42.20
C MET A 1 -34.17 33.17 41.18
N THR A 2 -32.92 33.50 41.51
CA THR A 2 -31.68 32.86 41.00
C THR A 2 -31.56 33.03 39.48
N GLY A 3 -30.56 33.67 38.87
CA GLY A 3 -29.27 34.19 39.27
C GLY A 3 -28.48 34.47 37.98
N ASN A 4 -27.48 35.35 38.06
CA ASN A 4 -26.30 35.51 37.21
C ASN A 4 -26.29 34.96 35.77
N ASN A 5 -25.95 35.83 34.81
CA ASN A 5 -24.74 35.58 34.04
C ASN A 5 -24.15 36.87 33.44
N LYS A 6 -23.13 37.37 34.14
CA LYS A 6 -22.07 38.25 33.60
C LYS A 6 -21.21 37.39 32.67
N PHE A 7 -21.37 37.51 31.36
CA PHE A 7 -20.38 36.97 30.43
C PHE A 7 -19.34 38.03 30.06
N SER A 8 -18.13 37.69 30.48
CA SER A 8 -16.89 38.43 30.40
C SER A 8 -16.56 38.94 29.00
N LYS A 9 -16.11 40.20 29.00
CA LYS A 9 -15.09 40.80 28.14
C LYS A 9 -14.26 39.76 27.35
N PHE A 10 -14.40 39.79 26.03
CA PHE A 10 -13.46 39.16 25.10
C PHE A 10 -12.10 39.85 25.21
N ALA A 11 -11.19 39.22 25.94
CA ALA A 11 -9.77 39.55 25.93
C ALA A 11 -8.99 38.25 25.68
N GLN A 12 -8.49 38.08 24.46
CA GLN A 12 -7.39 37.17 24.06
C GLN A 12 -7.37 37.10 22.53
N THR A 13 -6.27 37.21 21.77
CA THR A 13 -4.83 37.42 22.01
C THR A 13 -4.21 37.66 20.61
N PRO A 14 -3.06 38.36 20.46
CA PRO A 14 -2.48 38.65 19.14
C PRO A 14 -2.01 37.38 18.41
N ALA A 15 -2.15 37.40 17.09
CA ALA A 15 -1.82 36.32 16.17
C ALA A 15 -0.40 35.79 16.40
N SER A 16 -0.31 34.53 16.86
CA SER A 16 0.93 33.78 16.93
C SER A 16 1.33 33.38 15.51
N GLN A 17 2.31 34.09 14.94
CA GLN A 17 2.93 33.69 13.68
C GLN A 17 3.66 32.36 13.88
N SER A 18 3.06 31.27 13.39
CA SER A 18 3.69 29.95 13.35
C SER A 18 4.86 29.97 12.38
N LYS A 19 6.07 29.77 12.90
CA LYS A 19 7.28 29.54 12.10
C LYS A 19 7.08 28.31 11.20
N PRO A 20 7.59 28.30 9.95
CA PRO A 20 7.49 27.13 9.09
C PRO A 20 8.28 25.96 9.69
N LYS A 21 7.56 24.87 9.95
CA LYS A 21 8.13 23.61 10.44
C LYS A 21 8.85 22.94 9.27
N ILE A 22 10.18 23.03 9.25
CA ILE A 22 11.01 22.27 8.31
C ILE A 22 10.75 20.78 8.59
N VAL A 23 10.02 20.12 7.71
CA VAL A 23 9.84 18.67 7.74
C VAL A 23 11.12 18.02 7.20
N PRO A 24 11.72 17.03 7.89
CA PRO A 24 12.88 16.33 7.37
C PRO A 24 12.47 15.64 6.07
N ALA A 25 13.24 15.89 5.01
CA ALA A 25 13.05 15.28 3.71
C ALA A 25 13.04 13.76 3.86
N THR A 26 11.86 13.16 3.76
CA THR A 26 11.70 11.71 3.76
C THR A 26 12.38 11.21 2.49
N ARG A 27 13.49 10.49 2.67
CA ARG A 27 14.23 9.78 1.64
C ARG A 27 13.25 9.04 0.74
N ALA A 28 13.20 9.38 -0.54
CA ALA A 28 12.37 8.68 -1.52
C ALA A 28 12.74 7.20 -1.52
N ALA A 29 11.77 6.35 -1.19
CA ALA A 29 11.88 4.91 -1.31
C ALA A 29 12.12 4.54 -2.80
N PRO A 30 12.85 3.46 -3.09
CA PRO A 30 13.09 3.02 -4.46
C PRO A 30 11.74 2.89 -5.19
N THR A 31 11.62 3.61 -6.31
CA THR A 31 10.48 3.50 -7.22
C THR A 31 10.51 2.10 -7.82
N ASP A 32 9.71 1.21 -7.23
CA ASP A 32 9.16 0.03 -7.90
C ASP A 32 8.61 0.50 -9.27
N GLU A 33 8.91 -0.24 -10.34
CA GLU A 33 8.46 0.06 -11.71
C GLU A 33 6.96 0.41 -11.76
N PRO A 34 6.48 1.18 -12.76
CA PRO A 34 5.06 1.51 -12.86
C PRO A 34 4.22 0.23 -13.06
N ALA A 35 3.77 -0.35 -11.95
CA ALA A 35 2.93 -1.53 -11.94
C ALA A 35 1.54 -1.13 -12.43
N THR A 36 1.13 -1.68 -13.57
CA THR A 36 -0.23 -1.50 -14.07
C THR A 36 -1.22 -2.04 -13.03
N PRO A 37 -2.11 -1.20 -12.47
CA PRO A 37 -3.05 -1.65 -11.46
C PRO A 37 -4.06 -2.62 -12.08
N LEU A 38 -4.15 -3.83 -11.53
CA LEU A 38 -5.16 -4.81 -11.91
C LEU A 38 -6.48 -4.45 -11.22
N ASN A 39 -7.48 -4.03 -11.98
CA ASN A 39 -8.83 -3.78 -11.46
C ASN A 39 -9.65 -5.08 -11.45
N THR A 40 -9.28 -6.02 -10.58
CA THR A 40 -9.97 -7.31 -10.44
C THR A 40 -10.77 -7.37 -9.14
N ARG A 41 -11.94 -8.02 -9.19
CA ARG A 41 -12.75 -8.27 -7.99
C ARG A 41 -12.35 -9.59 -7.37
N VAL A 42 -11.79 -9.53 -6.15
CA VAL A 42 -11.47 -10.71 -5.35
C VAL A 42 -12.60 -10.98 -4.36
N PRO A 43 -13.11 -12.23 -4.27
CA PRO A 43 -14.08 -12.61 -3.24
C PRO A 43 -13.58 -12.27 -1.83
N LYS A 44 -14.48 -11.79 -0.96
CA LYS A 44 -14.11 -11.33 0.40
C LYS A 44 -13.46 -12.44 1.24
N THR A 45 -13.93 -13.67 1.10
CA THR A 45 -13.39 -14.85 1.80
C THR A 45 -11.94 -15.10 1.40
N LEU A 46 -11.68 -15.17 0.10
CA LEU A 46 -10.34 -15.34 -0.46
C LEU A 46 -9.40 -14.21 -0.04
N HIS A 47 -9.86 -12.95 -0.10
CA HIS A 47 -9.06 -11.81 0.34
C HIS A 47 -8.67 -11.90 1.83
N ARG A 48 -9.56 -12.43 2.68
CA ARG A 48 -9.26 -12.64 4.11
C ARG A 48 -8.22 -13.73 4.32
N GLU A 49 -8.30 -14.81 3.57
CA GLU A 49 -7.34 -15.92 3.64
C GLU A 49 -5.95 -15.49 3.16
N LEU A 50 -5.87 -14.74 2.05
CA LEU A 50 -4.60 -14.18 1.56
C LEU A 50 -3.95 -13.26 2.60
N LYS A 51 -4.74 -12.42 3.28
CA LYS A 51 -4.24 -11.58 4.38
C LYS A 51 -3.73 -12.39 5.57
N LYS A 52 -4.45 -13.45 5.93
CA LYS A 52 -4.04 -14.35 7.01
C LYS A 52 -2.68 -14.98 6.69
N ARG A 53 -2.52 -15.50 5.48
CA ARG A 53 -1.27 -16.11 5.02
C ARG A 53 -0.11 -15.12 4.99
N ALA A 54 -0.34 -13.91 4.48
CA ALA A 54 0.66 -12.84 4.48
C ALA A 54 1.15 -12.50 5.91
N LEU A 55 0.24 -12.51 6.90
CA LEU A 55 0.60 -12.29 8.30
C LEU A 55 1.37 -13.47 8.91
N GLU A 56 1.00 -14.70 8.59
CA GLU A 56 1.67 -15.91 9.10
C GLU A 56 3.11 -16.04 8.57
N GLU A 57 3.36 -15.56 7.36
CA GLU A 57 4.66 -15.67 6.69
C GLU A 57 5.52 -14.39 6.82
N ASP A 58 5.02 -13.35 7.50
CA ASP A 58 5.66 -12.02 7.61
C ASP A 58 6.01 -11.40 6.24
N ARG A 59 5.09 -11.54 5.27
CA ARG A 59 5.23 -11.07 3.88
C ARG A 59 4.17 -10.06 3.51
N THR A 60 4.40 -9.31 2.43
CA THR A 60 3.36 -8.40 1.93
C THR A 60 2.28 -9.16 1.17
N LEU A 61 1.04 -8.67 1.21
CA LEU A 61 -0.07 -9.26 0.44
C LEU A 61 0.25 -9.31 -1.06
N ARG A 62 1.01 -8.32 -1.56
CA ARG A 62 1.45 -8.25 -2.96
C ARG A 62 2.36 -9.41 -3.32
N GLU A 63 3.39 -9.70 -2.51
CA GLU A 63 4.31 -10.82 -2.73
C GLU A 63 3.58 -12.15 -2.79
N VAL A 64 2.69 -12.41 -1.82
CA VAL A 64 1.91 -13.65 -1.76
C VAL A 64 1.05 -13.83 -3.01
N VAL A 65 0.42 -12.76 -3.49
CA VAL A 65 -0.41 -12.81 -4.70
C VAL A 65 0.44 -13.03 -5.95
N ILE A 66 1.58 -12.35 -6.07
CA ILE A 66 2.50 -12.53 -7.22
C ILE A 66 3.01 -13.96 -7.25
N GLU A 67 3.50 -14.49 -6.13
CA GLU A 67 3.98 -15.86 -6.03
C GLU A 67 2.92 -16.87 -6.46
N ALA A 68 1.68 -16.73 -5.95
CA ALA A 68 0.57 -17.62 -6.30
C ALA A 68 0.21 -17.55 -7.79
N LEU A 69 0.21 -16.35 -8.39
CA LEU A 69 -0.04 -16.18 -9.82
C LEU A 69 1.09 -16.78 -10.66
N MET A 70 2.34 -16.61 -10.25
CA MET A 70 3.51 -17.16 -10.93
C MET A 70 3.51 -18.69 -10.88
N GLN A 71 3.20 -19.28 -9.72
CA GLN A 71 3.00 -20.72 -9.58
C GLN A 71 1.86 -21.23 -10.48
N TYR A 72 0.72 -20.53 -10.53
CA TYR A 72 -0.40 -20.91 -11.39
C TYR A 72 -0.04 -20.87 -12.89
N LEU A 73 0.76 -19.88 -13.29
CA LEU A 73 1.20 -19.73 -14.68
C LEU A 73 2.41 -20.62 -15.03
N ASN A 74 2.97 -21.38 -14.08
CA ASN A 74 4.25 -22.10 -14.21
C ASN A 74 5.40 -21.19 -14.67
N VAL A 75 5.37 -19.91 -14.28
CA VAL A 75 6.41 -18.93 -14.61
C VAL A 75 7.31 -18.77 -13.40
N ASP A 76 8.61 -19.01 -13.57
CA ASP A 76 9.58 -18.77 -12.51
C ASP A 76 9.71 -17.27 -12.19
N PRO A 77 9.62 -16.85 -10.91
CA PRO A 77 9.73 -15.45 -10.52
C PRO A 77 11.08 -14.79 -10.85
N ASN A 78 12.11 -15.60 -11.11
CA ASN A 78 13.47 -15.15 -11.38
C ASN A 78 13.85 -15.21 -12.88
N GLY A 79 12.88 -15.37 -13.78
CA GLY A 79 13.13 -15.43 -15.21
C GLY A 79 13.35 -16.86 -15.70
N GLY A 80 12.27 -17.62 -15.77
CA GLY A 80 12.21 -18.78 -16.63
C GLY A 80 12.29 -18.31 -18.08
N GLN A 81 13.43 -18.56 -18.73
CA GLN A 81 13.57 -18.51 -20.18
C GLN A 81 12.44 -19.33 -20.77
N GLY A 82 11.70 -18.74 -21.72
CA GLY A 82 10.70 -19.46 -22.49
C GLY A 82 11.34 -20.71 -23.06
N ALA A 83 10.68 -21.85 -22.85
CA ALA A 83 10.91 -23.02 -23.68
C ALA A 83 10.48 -22.64 -25.12
N GLU A 84 11.41 -22.11 -25.90
CA GLU A 84 11.31 -22.02 -27.35
C GLU A 84 11.32 -23.45 -27.89
N GLY A 85 10.12 -24.03 -28.02
CA GLY A 85 9.90 -25.16 -28.89
C GLY A 85 9.83 -24.66 -30.32
N ASP A 86 10.97 -24.63 -31.01
CA ASP A 86 11.03 -24.65 -32.47
C ASP A 86 11.31 -26.08 -32.91
N GLU A 87 10.24 -26.86 -33.02
CA GLU A 87 10.17 -27.98 -33.96
C GLU A 87 10.00 -27.39 -35.37
N GLU A 88 11.07 -27.27 -36.15
CA GLU A 88 10.95 -27.46 -37.59
C GLU A 88 12.32 -27.82 -38.19
N ALA A 89 12.51 -29.12 -38.46
CA ALA A 89 13.53 -29.63 -39.35
C ALA A 89 12.89 -29.97 -40.70
N PRO A 90 13.45 -29.46 -41.80
CA PRO A 90 13.58 -30.25 -43.01
C PRO A 90 15.05 -30.61 -43.32
#